data_AF-A0A348SEG3-F1
#
_entry.id   AF-A0A348SEG3-F1
#
_cell.length_a   1.000
_cell.length_b   1.000
_cell.length_c   1.000
_cell.angle_alpha   90.00
_cell.angle_beta   90.00
_cell.angle_gamma   90.00
#
_symmetry.space_group_name_H-M   'P 1'
#
loop_
_entity.id
_entity.type
_entity.pdbx_description
1 polymer ?
#
loop_
_entity_poly.entity_id
_entity_poly.type
_entity_poly.pdbx_seq_one_letter_code
_entity_poly.pdbx_strand_id
1 'polypeptide(L)'
;ALLADGSYFWTAAEPQHGWLEAASEGLNVTIEDVTERICALSLQGPCSRDVLSSAVGRDMSDLPFFGRADVTIGGVPVGVSRTGYSGDLGFELFMPFESALPVWDALIKAGENYTLRV
;
A
#
# COMPACT_ATOMS: atom_id res chain seq x y z
N ALA A 1 -8.34 -0.30 5.45
CA ALA A 1 -8.40 -1.61 4.78
C ALA A 1 -8.42 -2.73 5.83
N LEU A 2 -9.21 -3.78 5.63
CA LEU A 2 -9.18 -4.99 6.47
C LEU A 2 -7.91 -5.78 6.17
N LEU A 3 -7.19 -6.22 7.20
CA LEU A 3 -5.99 -7.05 7.11
C LEU A 3 -6.33 -8.52 7.32
N ALA A 4 -5.40 -9.41 6.93
CA ALA A 4 -5.60 -10.85 6.99
C ALA A 4 -5.79 -11.39 8.43
N ASP A 5 -5.25 -10.69 9.43
CA ASP A 5 -5.39 -11.02 10.85
C ASP A 5 -6.70 -10.50 11.47
N GLY A 6 -7.57 -9.86 10.67
CA GLY A 6 -8.83 -9.29 11.12
C GLY A 6 -8.72 -7.87 11.68
N SER A 7 -7.52 -7.30 11.74
CA SER A 7 -7.32 -5.89 12.12
C SER A 7 -7.65 -4.92 10.97
N TYR A 8 -7.79 -3.64 11.30
CA TYR A 8 -8.03 -2.59 10.32
C TYR A 8 -6.84 -1.65 10.23
N PHE A 9 -6.36 -1.41 9.01
CA PHE A 9 -5.37 -0.40 8.70
C PHE A 9 -6.05 0.90 8.27
N TRP A 10 -5.71 2.03 8.90
CA TRP A 10 -6.33 3.33 8.67
C TRP A 10 -5.29 4.33 8.18
N THR A 11 -5.58 5.01 7.08
CA THR A 11 -4.75 6.07 6.51
C THR A 11 -5.54 7.37 6.48
N ALA A 12 -4.93 8.46 6.94
CA ALA A 12 -5.54 9.78 6.95
C ALA A 12 -4.52 10.84 6.54
N ALA A 13 -5.01 11.94 5.94
CA ALA A 13 -4.16 13.07 5.58
C ALA A 13 -3.75 13.92 6.80
N GLU A 14 -4.52 13.85 7.88
CA GLU A 14 -4.27 14.58 9.13
C GLU A 14 -4.29 13.60 10.32
N PRO A 15 -3.61 13.93 11.44
CA PRO A 15 -3.64 13.10 12.64
C PRO A 15 -5.07 12.93 13.18
N GLN A 16 -5.54 11.69 13.25
CA GLN A 16 -6.89 11.35 13.75
C GLN A 16 -6.85 10.51 15.04
N HIS A 17 -5.67 10.17 15.54
CA HIS A 17 -5.48 9.26 16.67
C HIS A 17 -6.31 9.64 17.91
N GLY A 18 -6.21 10.89 18.37
CA GLY A 18 -6.95 11.33 19.56
C GLY A 18 -8.48 11.29 19.40
N TRP A 19 -8.98 11.52 18.19
CA TRP A 19 -10.42 11.37 17.91
C TRP A 19 -10.84 9.89 17.93
N LEU A 20 -10.03 9.01 17.33
CA LEU A 20 -10.28 7.56 17.35
C LEU A 20 -10.24 6.99 18.77
N GLU A 21 -9.28 7.41 19.60
CA GLU A 21 -9.20 7.01 21.00
C GLU A 21 -10.46 7.42 21.77
N ALA A 22 -10.89 8.69 21.64
CA ALA A 22 -12.12 9.15 22.29
C ALA A 22 -13.36 8.40 21.81
N ALA A 23 -13.44 8.10 20.50
CA ALA A 23 -14.55 7.34 19.92
C ALA A 23 -14.55 5.86 20.32
N SER A 24 -13.43 5.33 20.84
CA SER A 24 -13.30 3.93 21.24
C SER A 24 -13.84 3.63 22.64
N GLU A 25 -14.29 4.63 23.38
CA GLU A 25 -14.82 4.46 24.74
C GLU A 25 -15.98 3.44 24.77
N GLY A 26 -15.84 2.41 25.62
CA GLY A 26 -16.82 1.33 25.74
C GLY A 26 -16.75 0.25 24.63
N LEU A 27 -15.81 0.36 23.69
CA LEU A 27 -15.53 -0.66 22.68
C LEU A 27 -14.36 -1.55 23.10
N ASN A 28 -14.41 -2.83 22.72
CA ASN A 28 -13.30 -3.77 22.92
C ASN A 28 -12.33 -3.71 21.72
N VAL A 29 -11.58 -2.62 21.61
CA VAL A 29 -10.62 -2.38 20.52
C VAL A 29 -9.32 -1.79 21.05
N THR A 30 -8.23 -1.99 20.32
CA THR A 30 -6.95 -1.32 20.55
C THR A 30 -6.60 -0.53 19.30
N ILE A 31 -6.22 0.73 19.48
CA ILE A 31 -5.78 1.62 18.40
C ILE A 31 -4.29 1.85 18.60
N GLU A 32 -3.52 1.70 17.52
CA GLU A 32 -2.07 1.86 17.54
C GLU A 32 -1.64 2.79 16.41
N ASP A 33 -0.89 3.85 16.75
CA ASP A 33 -0.23 4.68 15.76
C ASP A 33 1.01 3.96 15.20
N VAL A 34 0.98 3.70 13.90
CA VAL A 34 2.06 3.03 13.15
C VAL A 34 2.73 3.95 12.14
N THR A 35 2.46 5.26 12.18
CA THR A 35 2.91 6.25 11.18
C THR A 35 4.41 6.20 10.94
N GLU A 36 5.22 6.15 12.01
CA GLU A 36 6.69 6.10 11.93
C GLU A 36 7.24 4.72 11.53
N ARG A 37 6.40 3.67 11.50
CA ARG A 37 6.81 2.28 11.20
C ARG A 37 6.44 1.84 9.79
N ILE A 38 5.50 2.53 9.14
CA ILE A 38 4.99 2.14 7.83
C ILE A 38 5.30 3.22 6.79
N CYS A 39 5.91 2.82 5.70
CA CYS A 39 6.05 3.65 4.50
C CYS A 39 4.89 3.38 3.53
N ALA A 40 4.47 4.40 2.80
CA ALA A 40 3.51 4.29 1.71
C ALA A 40 4.14 4.78 0.39
N LEU A 41 3.97 4.01 -0.68
CA LEU A 41 4.34 4.40 -2.05
C LEU A 41 3.10 4.40 -2.94
N SER A 42 3.01 5.40 -3.81
CA SER A 42 1.92 5.49 -4.81
C SER A 42 2.46 5.16 -6.19
N LEU A 43 1.92 4.12 -6.81
CA LEU A 43 2.24 3.72 -8.19
C LEU A 43 1.03 4.02 -9.07
N GLN A 44 1.13 5.10 -9.86
CA GLN A 44 0.00 5.68 -10.58
C GLN A 44 0.24 5.71 -12.10
N GLY A 45 -0.83 5.65 -12.87
CA GLY A 45 -0.83 5.77 -14.33
C GLY A 45 -1.27 4.50 -15.05
N PRO A 46 -1.50 4.57 -16.38
CA PRO A 46 -2.08 3.47 -17.15
C PRO A 46 -1.23 2.19 -17.14
N CYS A 47 0.09 2.31 -17.05
CA CYS A 47 1.02 1.17 -16.98
C CYS A 47 1.29 0.66 -15.55
N SER A 48 0.66 1.26 -14.52
CA SER A 48 0.93 0.94 -13.11
C SER A 48 0.72 -0.54 -12.78
N ARG A 49 -0.32 -1.17 -13.35
CA ARG A 49 -0.59 -2.60 -13.16
C ARG A 49 0.51 -3.47 -13.76
N ASP A 50 1.02 -3.12 -14.93
CA ASP A 50 2.04 -3.92 -15.62
C ASP A 50 3.36 -3.86 -14.85
N VAL A 51 3.75 -2.67 -14.39
CA VAL A 51 4.91 -2.47 -13.52
C VAL A 51 4.75 -3.26 -12.22
N LEU A 52 3.60 -3.16 -11.56
CA LEU A 52 3.32 -3.89 -10.32
C LEU A 52 3.37 -5.40 -10.54
N SER A 53 2.73 -5.90 -11.59
CA SER A 53 2.67 -7.34 -11.92
C SER A 53 4.07 -7.90 -12.20
N SER A 54 4.90 -7.12 -12.90
CA SER A 54 6.31 -7.45 -13.14
C SER A 54 7.11 -7.50 -11.83
N ALA A 55 6.94 -6.51 -10.94
CA ALA A 55 7.65 -6.44 -9.67
C ALA A 55 7.24 -7.56 -8.69
N VAL A 56 5.97 -7.98 -8.71
CA VAL A 56 5.44 -9.08 -7.89
C VAL A 56 5.75 -10.46 -8.51
N GLY A 57 5.88 -10.54 -9.84
CA GLY A 57 6.04 -11.79 -10.57
C GLY A 57 4.74 -12.57 -10.81
N ARG A 58 3.58 -11.91 -10.69
CA ARG A 58 2.26 -12.47 -11.05
C ARG A 58 1.34 -11.38 -11.57
N ASP A 59 0.31 -11.77 -12.34
CA ASP A 59 -0.71 -10.83 -12.79
C ASP A 59 -1.53 -10.29 -11.60
N MET A 60 -1.68 -8.97 -11.54
CA MET A 60 -2.45 -8.22 -10.53
C MET A 60 -3.75 -7.63 -11.10
N SER A 61 -4.22 -8.13 -12.25
CA SER A 61 -5.49 -7.72 -12.88
C SER A 61 -6.74 -8.13 -12.10
N ASP A 62 -6.61 -9.15 -11.25
CA ASP A 62 -7.67 -9.69 -10.39
C ASP A 62 -8.04 -8.77 -9.22
N LEU A 63 -7.18 -7.79 -8.88
CA LEU A 63 -7.42 -6.87 -7.78
C LEU A 63 -8.51 -5.84 -8.14
N PRO A 64 -9.72 -5.90 -7.52
CA PRO A 64 -10.80 -4.97 -7.81
C PRO A 64 -10.48 -3.57 -7.28
N PHE A 65 -11.20 -2.55 -7.76
CA PHE A 65 -11.09 -1.20 -7.22
C PHE A 65 -11.43 -1.19 -5.72
N PHE A 66 -10.63 -0.48 -4.90
CA PHE A 66 -10.67 -0.57 -3.42
C PHE A 66 -10.37 -1.98 -2.84
N GLY A 67 -9.94 -2.92 -3.67
CA GLY A 67 -9.46 -4.23 -3.25
C GLY A 67 -8.06 -4.15 -2.66
N ARG A 68 -7.74 -5.12 -1.78
CA ARG A 68 -6.43 -5.30 -1.18
C ARG A 68 -5.87 -6.69 -1.47
N ALA A 69 -4.55 -6.77 -1.66
CA ALA A 69 -3.80 -8.02 -1.66
C ALA A 69 -2.49 -7.83 -0.89
N ASP A 70 -2.01 -8.88 -0.23
CA ASP A 70 -0.65 -8.91 0.32
C ASP A 70 0.25 -9.67 -0.65
N VAL A 71 1.43 -9.12 -0.94
CA VAL A 71 2.39 -9.64 -1.92
C VAL A 71 3.81 -9.55 -1.38
N THR A 72 4.77 -10.07 -2.14
CA THR A 72 6.19 -9.89 -1.88
C THR A 72 6.83 -9.15 -3.05
N ILE A 73 7.55 -8.07 -2.77
CA ILE A 73 8.29 -7.28 -3.77
C ILE A 73 9.70 -7.07 -3.23
N GLY A 74 10.73 -7.40 -4.01
CA GLY A 74 12.12 -7.25 -3.56
C GLY A 74 12.46 -8.02 -2.28
N GLY A 75 11.73 -9.12 -1.99
CA GLY A 75 11.88 -9.89 -0.75
C GLY A 75 11.15 -9.31 0.47
N VAL A 76 10.42 -8.21 0.32
CA VAL A 76 9.70 -7.51 1.40
C VAL A 76 8.20 -7.81 1.33
N PRO A 77 7.53 -8.10 2.46
CA PRO A 77 6.07 -8.15 2.53
C PRO A 77 5.46 -6.76 2.29
N VAL A 78 4.56 -6.67 1.30
CA VAL A 78 3.91 -5.41 0.91
C VAL A 78 2.41 -5.60 0.84
N GLY A 79 1.68 -4.72 1.52
CA GLY A 79 0.24 -4.58 1.34
C GLY A 79 -0.05 -3.70 0.14
N VAL A 80 -0.81 -4.19 -0.83
CA VAL A 80 -1.19 -3.47 -2.04
C VAL A 80 -2.69 -3.20 -2.01
N SER A 81 -3.06 -1.93 -2.21
CA SER A 81 -4.43 -1.49 -2.39
C SER A 81 -4.61 -0.92 -3.79
N ARG A 82 -5.68 -1.27 -4.50
CA ARG A 82 -6.03 -0.61 -5.77
C ARG A 82 -6.79 0.69 -5.50
N THR A 83 -6.02 1.67 -5.04
CA THR A 83 -6.42 3.03 -4.70
C THR A 83 -5.42 4.04 -5.27
N GLY A 84 -5.80 5.31 -5.32
CA GLY A 84 -4.97 6.36 -5.88
C GLY A 84 -5.69 7.70 -5.92
N TYR A 85 -4.91 8.76 -6.08
CA TYR A 85 -5.40 10.15 -6.09
C TYR A 85 -5.31 10.81 -7.48
N SER A 86 -4.72 10.13 -8.46
CA SER A 86 -4.42 10.69 -9.79
C SER A 86 -5.63 10.76 -10.73
N GLY A 87 -6.69 10.00 -10.45
CA GLY A 87 -7.81 9.79 -11.37
C GLY A 87 -7.57 8.70 -12.44
N ASP A 88 -6.33 8.23 -12.57
CA ASP A 88 -5.95 7.09 -13.41
C ASP A 88 -5.98 5.77 -12.63
N LEU A 89 -5.70 4.66 -13.33
CA LEU A 89 -5.36 3.40 -12.67
C LEU A 89 -4.16 3.62 -11.74
N GLY A 90 -4.25 3.11 -10.52
CA GLY A 90 -3.16 3.22 -9.56
C GLY A 90 -3.30 2.26 -8.39
N PHE A 91 -2.20 2.16 -7.66
CA PHE A 91 -2.04 1.32 -6.49
C PHE A 91 -1.30 2.08 -5.40
N GLU A 92 -1.64 1.77 -4.15
CA GLU A 92 -0.93 2.21 -2.96
C GLU A 92 -0.29 1.00 -2.28
N LEU A 93 0.99 1.12 -1.99
CA LEU A 93 1.83 0.05 -1.45
C LEU A 93 2.25 0.45 -0.04
N PHE A 94 2.07 -0.46 0.91
CA PHE A 94 2.37 -0.25 2.33
C PHE A 94 3.38 -1.30 2.80
N MET A 95 4.47 -0.86 3.41
CA MET A 95 5.54 -1.74 3.90
C MET A 95 6.17 -1.20 5.19
N PRO A 96 6.95 -2.01 5.92
CA PRO A 96 7.80 -1.50 6.98
C PRO A 96 8.75 -0.42 6.45
N PHE A 97 8.87 0.69 7.18
CA PHE A 97 9.66 1.86 6.78
C PHE A 97 11.11 1.50 6.40
N GLU A 98 11.75 0.68 7.24
CA GLU A 98 13.15 0.23 7.03
C GLU A 98 13.34 -0.61 5.77
N SER A 99 12.25 -1.16 5.21
CA SER A 99 12.25 -2.03 4.02
C SER A 99 11.74 -1.33 2.76
N ALA A 100 11.56 -0.01 2.79
CA ALA A 100 11.01 0.74 1.64
C ALA A 100 11.93 0.75 0.42
N LEU A 101 13.26 0.88 0.63
CA LEU A 101 14.23 1.00 -0.47
C LEU A 101 14.29 -0.26 -1.37
N PRO A 102 14.35 -1.50 -0.85
CA PRO A 102 14.30 -2.70 -1.70
C PRO A 102 13.06 -2.77 -2.59
N VAL A 103 11.90 -2.32 -2.09
CA VAL A 103 10.66 -2.30 -2.88
C VAL A 103 10.72 -1.21 -3.93
N TRP A 104 11.20 -0.01 -3.58
CA TRP A 104 11.44 1.07 -4.52
C TRP A 104 12.33 0.62 -5.68
N ASP A 105 13.50 0.05 -5.39
CA ASP A 105 14.44 -0.41 -6.39
C ASP A 105 13.84 -1.50 -7.29
N ALA A 106 13.07 -2.43 -6.71
CA ALA A 106 12.36 -3.45 -7.47
C ALA A 106 11.31 -2.87 -8.42
N LEU A 107 10.55 -1.85 -8.00
CA LEU A 107 9.57 -1.15 -8.83
C LEU A 107 10.23 -0.36 -9.95
N ILE A 108 11.31 0.38 -9.65
CA ILE A 108 12.07 1.13 -10.65
C ILE A 108 12.61 0.18 -11.71
N LYS A 109 13.23 -0.91 -11.30
CA LYS A 109 13.73 -1.95 -12.21
C LYS A 109 12.60 -2.56 -13.05
N ALA A 110 11.46 -2.89 -12.45
CA ALA A 110 10.30 -3.40 -13.18
C ALA A 110 9.74 -2.38 -14.17
N GLY A 111 9.86 -1.09 -13.86
CA GLY A 111 9.43 0.04 -14.67
C GLY A 111 10.35 0.41 -15.83
N GLU A 112 11.57 -0.14 -15.94
CA GLU A 112 12.54 0.20 -17.00
C GLU A 112 11.99 -0.07 -18.41
N ASN A 113 11.16 -1.09 -18.57
CA ASN A 113 10.50 -1.42 -19.84
C ASN A 113 9.24 -0.57 -20.13
N TYR A 114 8.95 0.40 -19.25
CA TYR A 114 7.76 1.23 -19.30
C TYR A 114 8.14 2.71 -19.22
N THR A 115 7.16 3.59 -19.29
CA THR A 115 7.35 5.04 -19.15
C THR A 115 7.41 5.49 -17.69
N LEU A 116 7.82 4.63 -16.75
CA LEU A 116 7.87 4.96 -15.32
C LEU A 116 8.84 6.13 -15.10
N ARG A 117 8.44 7.08 -14.23
CA ARG A 117 9.20 8.25 -13.83
C ARG A 117 9.08 8.46 -12.33
N VAL A 118 10.06 9.16 -11.76
CA VAL A 118 10.14 9.59 -10.36
C VAL A 118 9.91 11.09 -10.30
#